data_AF-A0A0Q5D0Q3-F1
#
_entry.id   AF-A0A0Q5D0Q3-F1
#
_cell.length_a   1.000
_cell.length_b   1.000
_cell.length_c   1.000
_cell.angle_alpha   90.00
_cell.angle_beta   90.00
_cell.angle_gamma   90.00
#
_symmetry.space_group_name_H-M   'P 1'
#
loop_
_entity.id
_entity.type
_entity.pdbx_description
1 polymer ?
#
loop_
_entity_poly.entity_id
_entity_poly.type
_entity_poly.pdbx_seq_one_letter_code
_entity_poly.pdbx_strand_id
1 'polypeptide(L)'
;MSGIIANSSVEIDLGILRISVAADLDLKQAVQNPEFREDLFFRLAVLLIESVPLRDLRQDIPLIAQRFMGRQSVAHRRELTLSNAILQTLQRYAWPGNVREF
;
A
#
# COMPACT_ATOMS: atom_id res chain seq x y z
N MET A 1 12.17 -24.70 -28.36
CA MET A 1 13.37 -23.85 -28.22
C MET A 1 13.18 -23.02 -26.96
N SER A 2 13.77 -23.48 -25.86
CA SER A 2 13.57 -22.89 -24.54
C SER A 2 14.68 -21.87 -24.29
N GLY A 3 14.32 -20.58 -24.23
CA GLY A 3 15.25 -19.51 -23.88
C GLY A 3 15.56 -19.57 -22.38
N ILE A 4 16.79 -19.91 -22.04
CA ILE A 4 17.34 -19.76 -20.69
C ILE A 4 17.42 -18.25 -20.44
N ILE A 5 16.66 -17.74 -19.47
CA ILE A 5 16.85 -16.38 -18.96
C ILE A 5 18.20 -16.39 -18.24
N ALA A 6 19.22 -15.83 -18.89
CA ALA A 6 20.52 -15.64 -18.26
C ALA A 6 20.37 -14.63 -17.13
N ASN A 7 20.63 -15.08 -15.90
CA ASN A 7 20.66 -14.19 -14.74
C ASN A 7 21.96 -13.36 -14.82
N SER A 8 21.89 -12.16 -15.40
CA SER A 8 23.02 -11.25 -15.47
C SER A 8 23.17 -10.50 -14.13
N SER A 9 24.27 -10.72 -13.43
CA SER A 9 24.61 -9.96 -12.23
C SER A 9 25.25 -8.62 -12.62
N VAL A 10 24.71 -7.52 -12.10
CA VAL A 10 25.30 -6.17 -12.24
C VAL A 10 26.00 -5.84 -10.91
N GLU A 11 27.25 -5.43 -11.00
CA GLU A 11 28.01 -4.95 -9.84
C GLU A 11 27.58 -3.50 -9.54
N ILE A 12 27.06 -3.27 -8.34
CA ILE A 12 26.59 -1.95 -7.89
C ILE A 12 27.40 -1.59 -6.65
N ASP A 13 28.19 -0.51 -6.73
CA ASP A 13 28.90 0.06 -5.58
C ASP A 13 27.90 0.88 -4.73
N LEU A 14 27.29 0.23 -3.74
CA LEU A 14 26.32 0.84 -2.84
C LEU A 14 26.99 1.17 -1.49
N GLY A 15 27.07 2.46 -1.16
CA GLY A 15 27.51 2.91 0.16
C GLY A 15 26.59 2.45 1.29
N ILE A 16 25.30 2.83 1.25
CA ILE A 16 24.30 2.43 2.25
C ILE A 16 23.05 1.92 1.53
N LEU A 17 22.65 0.68 1.86
CA LEU A 17 21.42 0.06 1.37
C LEU A 17 20.39 -0.04 2.50
N ARG A 18 19.21 0.53 2.28
CA ARG A 18 18.04 0.36 3.17
C ARG A 18 16.95 -0.41 2.43
N ILE A 19 16.47 -1.48 3.05
CA ILE A 19 15.46 -2.36 2.48
C ILE A 19 14.14 -2.13 3.22
N SER A 20 13.06 -1.95 2.47
CA SER A 20 11.69 -1.91 2.97
C SER A 20 10.88 -2.97 2.22
N VAL A 21 10.07 -3.75 2.95
CA VAL A 21 9.25 -4.82 2.38
C VAL A 21 7.81 -4.60 2.81
N ALA A 22 6.85 -4.87 1.92
CA ALA A 22 5.43 -4.89 2.21
C ALA A 22 4.89 -6.27 1.83
N ALA A 23 4.02 -6.82 2.68
CA ALA A 23 3.42 -8.13 2.50
C ALA A 23 1.92 -8.05 2.86
N ASP A 24 1.07 -8.67 2.03
CA ASP A 24 -0.39 -8.76 2.26
C ASP A 24 -0.78 -10.06 2.98
N LEU A 25 0.20 -10.67 3.65
CA LEU A 25 0.08 -11.94 4.36
C LEU A 25 0.58 -11.77 5.78
N ASP A 26 0.00 -12.51 6.72
CA ASP A 26 0.49 -12.55 8.09
C ASP A 26 1.84 -13.27 8.10
N LEU A 27 2.91 -12.48 8.16
CA LEU A 27 4.29 -12.98 8.15
C LEU A 27 4.57 -13.93 9.33
N LYS A 28 3.88 -13.76 10.47
CA LYS A 28 4.03 -14.65 11.64
C LYS A 28 3.38 -16.01 11.39
N GLN A 29 2.29 -16.07 10.63
CA GLN A 29 1.69 -17.34 10.22
C GLN A 29 2.49 -17.98 9.09
N ALA A 30 2.94 -17.18 8.11
CA ALA A 30 3.69 -17.69 6.97
C ALA A 30 5.01 -18.36 7.37
N VAL A 31 5.67 -17.90 8.45
CA VAL A 31 6.90 -18.54 8.96
C VAL A 31 6.67 -19.98 9.44
N GLN A 32 5.43 -20.38 9.73
CA GLN A 32 5.09 -21.75 10.10
C GLN A 32 5.04 -22.69 8.87
N ASN A 33 4.97 -22.15 7.66
CA ASN A 33 5.02 -22.91 6.42
C ASN A 33 6.50 -23.07 5.97
N PRO A 34 6.96 -24.30 5.65
CA PRO A 34 8.32 -24.55 5.15
C PRO A 34 8.73 -23.74 3.91
N GLU A 35 7.77 -23.22 3.14
CA GLU A 35 8.04 -22.36 1.98
C GLU A 35 8.57 -20.98 2.37
N PHE A 36 8.34 -20.51 3.61
CA PHE A 36 8.85 -19.23 4.08
C PHE A 36 10.13 -19.41 4.91
N ARG A 37 11.15 -18.63 4.56
CA ARG A 37 12.44 -18.65 5.25
C ARG A 37 12.36 -17.96 6.61
N GLU A 38 12.48 -18.74 7.68
CA GLU A 38 12.48 -18.24 9.06
C GLU A 38 13.59 -17.21 9.32
N ASP A 39 14.79 -17.41 8.78
CA ASP A 39 15.90 -16.47 8.94
C ASP A 39 15.64 -15.11 8.25
N LEU A 40 14.88 -15.11 7.16
CA LEU A 40 14.43 -13.90 6.48
C LEU A 40 13.38 -13.16 7.31
N PHE A 41 12.45 -13.89 7.95
CA PHE A 41 11.45 -13.30 8.84
C PHE A 41 12.11 -12.43 9.91
N PHE A 42 13.06 -12.98 10.67
CA PHE A 42 13.72 -12.27 11.76
C PHE A 42 14.56 -11.05 11.30
N ARG A 43 15.04 -11.05 10.05
CA ARG A 43 15.74 -9.89 9.46
C ARG A 43 14.81 -8.77 9.04
N LEU A 44 13.62 -9.12 8.56
CA LEU A 44 12.62 -8.14 8.10
C LEU A 44 11.75 -7.61 9.25
N ALA A 45 11.42 -8.46 10.22
CA ALA A 45 10.48 -8.17 11.29
C ALA A 45 11.07 -7.34 12.45
N VAL A 46 12.18 -6.61 12.22
CA VAL A 46 12.78 -5.71 13.23
C VAL A 46 11.82 -4.56 13.56
N LEU A 47 11.12 -4.04 12.55
CA LEU A 47 10.06 -3.05 12.73
C LEU A 47 8.90 -3.41 11.79
N LEU A 48 7.81 -3.90 12.38
CA LEU A 48 6.57 -4.15 11.66
C LEU A 48 5.66 -2.93 11.75
N ILE A 49 5.18 -2.46 10.61
CA ILE A 49 4.18 -1.40 10.52
C ILE A 49 2.93 -2.03 9.92
N GLU A 50 1.89 -2.17 10.73
CA GLU A 50 0.60 -2.69 10.28
C GLU A 50 -0.19 -1.57 9.59
N SER A 51 -0.70 -1.86 8.39
CA SER A 51 -1.57 -0.93 7.68
C SER A 51 -2.98 -1.02 8.24
N VAL A 52 -3.53 0.12 8.67
CA VAL A 52 -4.92 0.21 9.12
C VAL A 52 -5.84 0.30 7.90
N PRO A 53 -6.88 -0.54 7.79
CA PRO A 53 -7.81 -0.48 6.67
C PRO A 53 -8.63 0.81 6.72
N LEU A 54 -9.02 1.32 5.56
CA LEU A 54 -9.71 2.60 5.42
C LEU A 54 -11.07 2.62 6.13
N ARG A 55 -11.71 1.45 6.29
CA ARG A 55 -12.95 1.27 7.06
C ARG A 55 -12.82 1.59 8.56
N ASP A 56 -11.60 1.56 9.10
CA ASP A 56 -11.33 1.93 10.49
C ASP A 56 -10.87 3.41 10.59
N LEU A 57 -10.57 4.05 9.45
CA LEU A 57 -10.18 5.45 9.30
C LEU A 57 -11.27 6.31 8.65
N ARG A 58 -12.56 5.99 8.90
CA ARG A 58 -13.69 6.68 8.23
C ARG A 58 -13.76 8.18 8.46
N GLN A 59 -13.24 8.65 9.60
CA GLN A 59 -13.17 10.09 9.90
C GLN A 59 -12.17 10.85 9.03
N ASP A 60 -11.20 10.15 8.43
CA ASP A 60 -10.17 10.74 7.58
C ASP A 60 -10.61 10.79 6.11
N ILE A 61 -11.63 10.02 5.73
CA ILE A 61 -12.19 9.98 4.36
C ILE A 61 -12.50 11.38 3.79
N PRO A 62 -13.13 12.32 4.53
CA PRO A 62 -13.35 13.67 4.02
C PRO A 62 -12.05 14.40 3.63
N LEU A 63 -11.00 14.26 4.44
CA LEU A 63 -9.69 14.87 4.16
C LEU A 63 -9.03 14.22 2.93
N ILE A 64 -9.11 12.89 2.82
CA ILE A 64 -8.59 12.15 1.67
C ILE A 64 -9.35 12.59 0.40
N ALA A 65 -10.68 12.61 0.45
CA ALA A 65 -11.54 13.03 -0.67
C ALA A 65 -11.21 14.46 -1.13
N GLN A 66 -11.05 15.39 -0.19
CA GLN A 66 -10.68 16.77 -0.49
C GLN A 66 -9.32 16.85 -1.22
N ARG A 67 -8.34 16.05 -0.78
CA ARG A 67 -7.02 16.00 -1.43
C ARG A 67 -7.09 15.45 -2.86
N PHE A 68 -7.90 14.42 -3.09
CA PHE A 68 -8.13 13.88 -4.44
C PHE A 68 -8.87 14.90 -5.32
N MET A 69 -9.90 15.55 -4.81
CA MET A 69 -10.63 16.60 -5.53
C MET A 69 -9.75 17.81 -5.85
N GLY A 70 -8.83 18.19 -4.97
CA GLY A 70 -7.84 19.23 -5.26
C GLY A 70 -6.96 18.87 -6.46
N ARG A 71 -6.45 17.63 -6.52
CA ARG A 71 -5.65 17.15 -7.66
C ARG A 71 -6.44 17.15 -8.96
N GLN A 72 -7.68 16.64 -8.93
CA GLN A 72 -8.56 16.63 -10.09
C GLN A 72 -8.96 18.04 -10.54
N SER A 73 -9.19 18.95 -9.59
CA SER A 73 -9.53 20.34 -9.89
C SER A 73 -8.42 21.03 -10.68
N VAL A 74 -7.17 20.81 -10.27
CA VAL A 74 -5.98 21.31 -10.99
C VAL A 74 -5.88 20.67 -12.38
N ALA A 75 -6.01 19.35 -12.48
CA ALA A 75 -5.91 18.62 -13.75
C ALA A 75 -6.96 19.07 -14.78
N HIS A 76 -8.18 19.37 -14.32
CA HIS A 76 -9.31 19.77 -15.17
C HIS A 76 -9.52 21.29 -15.24
N ARG A 77 -8.68 22.10 -14.57
CA ARG A 77 -8.80 23.57 -14.49
C ARG A 77 -10.21 24.04 -14.08
N ARG A 78 -10.82 23.32 -13.15
CA ARG A 78 -12.17 23.58 -12.65
C ARG A 78 -12.26 23.23 -11.18
N GLU A 79 -12.97 24.03 -10.40
CA GLU A 79 -13.26 23.69 -9.01
C GLU A 79 -14.22 22.49 -8.94
N LEU A 80 -13.73 21.41 -8.33
CA LEU A 80 -14.51 20.20 -8.06
C LEU A 80 -14.73 20.08 -6.55
N THR A 81 -15.99 19.98 -6.15
CA THR A 81 -16.38 19.80 -4.75
C THR A 81 -17.32 18.60 -4.64
N LEU A 82 -17.30 17.95 -3.48
CA LEU A 82 -18.23 16.88 -3.15
C LEU A 82 -19.31 17.44 -2.22
N SER A 83 -20.55 17.04 -2.46
CA SER A 83 -21.63 17.37 -1.54
C SER A 83 -21.49 16.59 -0.23
N ASN A 84 -22.06 17.12 0.85
CA ASN A 84 -22.07 16.43 2.14
C ASN A 84 -22.73 15.04 2.07
N ALA A 85 -23.75 14.86 1.22
CA ALA A 85 -24.39 13.56 1.00
C ALA A 85 -23.42 12.53 0.37
N ILE A 86 -22.59 12.96 -0.58
CA ILE A 86 -21.57 12.11 -1.19
C ILE A 86 -20.51 11.75 -0.16
N LEU A 87 -20.01 12.73 0.61
CA LEU A 87 -19.03 12.49 1.67
C LEU A 87 -19.55 11.48 2.70
N GLN A 88 -20.81 11.62 3.16
CA GLN A 88 -21.42 10.65 4.06
C GLN A 88 -21.51 9.24 3.45
N THR A 89 -21.77 9.16 2.14
CA THR A 89 -21.81 7.87 1.42
C THR A 89 -20.42 7.23 1.37
N LEU A 90 -19.39 8.01 1.03
CA LEU A 90 -17.99 7.55 1.02
C LEU A 90 -17.55 7.09 2.41
N GLN A 91 -17.97 7.79 3.47
CA GLN A 91 -17.66 7.40 4.86
C GLN A 91 -18.32 6.10 5.31
N ARG A 92 -19.48 5.75 4.77
CA ARG A 92 -20.22 4.52 5.13
C ARG A 92 -19.75 3.29 4.37
N TYR A 93 -19.14 3.48 3.20
CA TYR A 93 -18.65 2.38 2.40
C TYR A 93 -17.47 1.68 3.08
N ALA A 94 -17.38 0.35 2.91
CA ALA A 94 -16.42 -0.48 3.63
C ALA A 94 -15.02 -0.50 2.99
N TRP A 95 -14.87 0.02 1.76
CA TRP A 95 -13.61 0.09 1.03
C TRP A 95 -12.83 -1.24 1.04
N PRO A 96 -13.38 -2.34 0.48
CA PRO A 96 -12.68 -3.62 0.42
C PRO A 96 -11.32 -3.52 -0.30
N GLY A 97 -11.16 -2.62 -1.27
CA GLY A 97 -9.88 -2.32 -1.91
C GLY A 97 -9.06 -1.20 -1.23
N ASN A 98 -9.47 -0.71 -0.05
CA ASN A 98 -8.84 0.40 0.65
C ASN A 98 -8.59 1.61 -0.28
N VAL A 99 -7.45 2.29 -0.12
CA VAL A 99 -7.03 3.46 -0.91
C VAL A 99 -6.83 3.13 -2.40
N ARG A 100 -6.71 1.84 -2.78
CA ARG A 100 -6.62 1.46 -4.20
C ARG A 100 -7.97 1.60 -4.92
N GLU A 101 -9.07 1.42 -4.19
CA GLU A 101 -10.44 1.56 -4.72
C GLU A 101 -10.98 2.99 -4.56
N PHE A 102 -10.53 3.71 -3.53
CA PHE A 102 -10.94 5.08 -3.20
C PHE A 102 -10.71 6.09 -4.33
#